data_AF-G6FNK9-F1
#
_entry.id   AF-G6FNK9-F1
#
_cell.length_a   1.000
_cell.length_b   1.000
_cell.length_c   1.000
_cell.angle_alpha   90.00
_cell.angle_beta   90.00
_cell.angle_gamma   90.00
#
_symmetry.space_group_name_H-M   'P 1'
#
loop_
_entity.id
_entity.type
_entity.pdbx_description
1 polymer ?
#
loop_
_entity_poly.entity_id
_entity_poly.type
_entity_poly.pdbx_seq_one_letter_code
_entity_poly.pdbx_strand_id
1 'polypeptide(L)'
;MPNEIFRRQFLKAGVGFIGGAAGTVLLGDFSTVVLAQSSGVQDRWRFCRKCQAMFYNGYDHKGACAAGGSHEPAGFEFALPYGGSPTQNAQDNWRFCRKCQAMFFNGYPNKGACPAGGTHKAAGYNFVLPHDVPPTSTTQEEWRFCGKCQVMFYNGYDNTGACAAGGSHEGAGYNFVLPHYP
;
A
#
# COMPACT_ATOMS: atom_id res chain seq x y z
N MET A 1 -34.29 -18.44 -3.93
CA MET A 1 -33.19 -19.42 -3.78
C MET A 1 -31.88 -18.64 -3.64
N PRO A 2 -31.38 -18.39 -2.42
CA PRO A 2 -30.04 -17.83 -2.24
C PRO A 2 -29.01 -18.97 -2.14
N ASN A 3 -28.02 -18.94 -3.03
CA ASN A 3 -26.91 -19.89 -3.07
C ASN A 3 -25.94 -19.64 -1.92
N GLU A 4 -25.84 -20.64 -1.05
CA GLU A 4 -24.70 -20.95 -0.20
C GLU A 4 -23.41 -21.13 -1.06
N ILE A 5 -22.23 -21.02 -0.41
CA ILE A 5 -20.86 -21.36 -0.86
C ILE A 5 -19.87 -20.17 -0.76
N PHE A 6 -19.39 -19.89 0.45
CA PHE A 6 -17.97 -20.07 0.87
C PHE A 6 -17.80 -19.54 2.32
N ARG A 7 -18.23 -20.33 3.31
CA ARG A 7 -17.68 -20.22 4.67
C ARG A 7 -16.24 -20.76 4.62
N ARG A 8 -15.24 -19.88 4.59
CA ARG A 8 -13.87 -20.28 4.91
C ARG A 8 -13.73 -20.34 6.43
N GLN A 9 -13.67 -21.58 6.89
CA GLN A 9 -13.38 -22.01 8.25
C GLN A 9 -12.00 -21.46 8.63
N PHE A 10 -11.97 -20.41 9.45
CA PHE A 10 -10.75 -20.02 10.15
C PHE A 10 -10.46 -21.13 11.17
N LEU A 11 -9.41 -21.90 10.93
CA LEU A 11 -8.76 -22.66 12.00
C LEU A 11 -8.35 -21.63 13.05
N LYS A 12 -9.09 -21.58 14.16
CA LYS A 12 -8.57 -21.06 15.43
C LYS A 12 -7.38 -21.94 15.76
N ALA A 13 -6.17 -21.50 15.41
CA ALA A 13 -4.98 -22.01 16.05
C ALA A 13 -5.08 -21.59 17.52
N GLY A 14 -5.53 -22.53 18.35
CA GLY A 14 -5.51 -22.37 19.79
C GLY A 14 -4.08 -22.12 20.22
N VAL A 15 -3.87 -21.05 20.97
CA VAL A 15 -2.66 -20.82 21.74
C VAL A 15 -2.54 -21.99 22.72
N GLY A 16 -1.69 -22.95 22.40
CA GLY A 16 -1.30 -24.01 23.33
C GLY A 16 -0.32 -23.44 24.34
N PHE A 17 -0.79 -23.20 25.57
CA PHE A 17 0.09 -23.00 26.71
C PHE A 17 0.65 -24.35 27.13
N ILE A 18 1.95 -24.55 26.92
CA ILE A 18 2.73 -25.54 27.67
C ILE A 18 3.73 -24.73 28.47
N GLY A 19 3.62 -24.81 29.80
CA GLY A 19 4.44 -24.03 30.72
C GLY A 19 5.92 -24.40 30.64
N GLY A 20 6.77 -23.40 30.89
CA GLY A 20 8.20 -23.62 31.16
C GLY A 20 9.10 -22.52 30.61
N ALA A 21 9.76 -21.81 31.53
CA ALA A 21 10.74 -20.74 31.36
C ALA A 21 10.21 -19.38 30.84
N ALA A 22 10.50 -18.35 31.61
CA ALA A 22 10.27 -16.94 31.31
C ALA A 22 11.08 -16.53 30.07
N GLY A 23 10.55 -16.80 28.88
CA GLY A 23 10.97 -16.16 27.65
C GLY A 23 10.30 -14.80 27.58
N THR A 24 11.05 -13.74 27.82
CA THR A 24 10.63 -12.38 27.46
C THR A 24 10.31 -12.40 25.97
N VAL A 25 9.02 -12.41 25.62
CA VAL A 25 8.62 -12.16 24.23
C VAL A 25 8.96 -10.69 24.01
N LEU A 26 10.14 -10.44 23.44
CA LEU A 26 10.44 -9.14 22.88
C LEU A 26 9.38 -8.92 21.81
N LEU A 27 8.44 -8.02 22.09
CA LEU A 27 7.59 -7.42 21.07
C LEU A 27 8.54 -6.65 20.15
N GLY A 28 9.19 -7.37 19.24
CA GLY A 28 9.99 -6.76 18.19
C GLY A 28 9.08 -5.83 17.42
N ASP A 29 9.59 -4.65 17.07
CA ASP A 29 8.89 -3.72 16.21
C ASP A 29 8.45 -4.46 14.95
N PHE A 30 7.15 -4.67 14.77
CA PHE A 30 6.61 -5.50 13.68
C PHE A 30 6.94 -4.93 12.29
N SER A 31 7.29 -3.64 12.22
CA SER A 31 7.85 -3.02 11.02
C SER A 31 9.17 -3.69 10.59
N THR A 32 9.99 -4.10 11.57
CA THR A 32 11.23 -4.86 11.32
C THR A 32 10.96 -6.28 10.82
N VAL A 33 9.83 -6.90 11.21
CA VAL A 33 9.47 -8.26 10.77
C VAL A 33 9.03 -8.27 9.31
N VAL A 34 8.26 -7.27 8.85
CA VAL A 34 7.86 -7.17 7.44
C VAL A 34 9.08 -6.94 6.54
N LEU A 35 9.99 -6.06 6.95
CA LEU A 35 11.25 -5.85 6.23
C LEU A 35 12.12 -7.10 6.24
N ALA A 36 12.21 -7.82 7.36
CA ALA A 36 12.98 -9.05 7.48
C ALA A 36 12.45 -10.22 6.62
N GLN A 37 11.17 -10.22 6.27
CA GLN A 37 10.56 -11.21 5.38
C GLN A 37 10.52 -10.77 3.91
N SER A 38 10.88 -9.53 3.60
CA SER A 38 10.90 -9.02 2.23
C SER A 38 12.08 -9.58 1.44
N SER A 39 11.89 -9.78 0.14
CA SER A 39 13.01 -10.07 -0.77
C SER A 39 13.89 -8.83 -0.98
N GLY A 40 13.36 -7.65 -0.68
CA GLY A 40 14.06 -6.38 -0.74
C GLY A 40 13.11 -5.20 -0.67
N VAL A 41 13.67 -4.00 -0.74
CA VAL A 41 12.95 -2.73 -0.86
C VAL A 41 13.20 -2.11 -2.23
N GLN A 42 12.20 -1.42 -2.76
CA GLN A 42 12.38 -0.54 -3.92
C GLN A 42 12.28 0.90 -3.44
N ASP A 43 13.33 1.68 -3.71
CA ASP A 43 13.44 3.11 -3.43
C ASP A 43 12.73 3.98 -4.49
N ARG A 44 12.92 5.29 -4.47
CA ARG A 44 12.38 6.26 -5.45
C ARG A 44 10.86 6.30 -5.55
N TRP A 45 10.14 5.82 -4.54
CA TRP A 45 8.70 6.07 -4.44
C TRP A 45 8.45 7.46 -3.84
N ARG A 46 7.50 8.20 -4.42
CA ARG A 46 7.15 9.57 -4.03
C ARG A 46 5.64 9.71 -4.01
N PHE A 47 5.15 10.70 -3.30
CA PHE A 47 3.75 11.10 -3.44
C PHE A 47 3.63 12.32 -4.35
N CYS A 48 2.51 12.40 -5.04
CA CYS A 48 2.23 13.52 -5.92
C CYS A 48 1.46 14.62 -5.18
N ARG A 49 1.99 15.85 -5.11
CA ARG A 49 1.29 16.95 -4.38
C ARG A 49 -0.07 17.36 -4.98
N LYS A 50 -0.35 16.98 -6.23
CA LYS A 50 -1.59 17.34 -6.94
C LYS A 50 -2.73 16.34 -6.71
N CYS A 51 -2.40 15.05 -6.66
CA CYS A 51 -3.38 13.97 -6.57
C CYS A 51 -3.19 13.07 -5.34
N GLN A 52 -2.21 13.37 -4.49
CA GLN A 52 -1.82 12.60 -3.29
C GLN A 52 -1.43 11.13 -3.53
N ALA A 53 -1.52 10.62 -4.76
CA ALA A 53 -1.18 9.24 -5.08
C ALA A 53 0.31 8.96 -4.90
N MET A 54 0.61 7.79 -4.31
CA MET A 54 1.94 7.19 -4.31
C MET A 54 2.30 6.77 -5.73
N PHE A 55 3.43 7.23 -6.26
CA PHE A 55 3.92 6.93 -7.60
C PHE A 55 5.42 6.64 -7.62
N TYR A 56 5.83 5.80 -8.55
CA TYR A 56 7.24 5.50 -8.75
C TYR A 56 7.93 6.61 -9.53
N ASN A 57 8.96 7.23 -8.95
CA ASN A 57 9.69 8.37 -9.52
C ASN A 57 11.08 7.96 -10.03
N GLY A 58 11.25 6.69 -10.44
CA GLY A 58 12.52 6.17 -10.95
C GLY A 58 12.72 6.28 -12.47
N TYR A 59 11.75 6.84 -13.20
CA TYR A 59 11.84 7.08 -14.65
C TYR A 59 11.80 8.58 -14.95
N ASP A 60 12.37 9.00 -16.10
CA ASP A 60 12.35 10.41 -16.53
C ASP A 60 10.92 10.92 -16.75
N HIS A 61 10.07 10.10 -17.36
CA HIS A 61 8.64 10.38 -17.42
C HIS A 61 7.99 9.96 -16.09
N LYS A 62 7.17 10.83 -15.48
CA LYS A 62 6.56 10.59 -14.15
C LYS A 62 5.16 9.98 -14.20
N GLY A 63 4.70 9.54 -15.38
CA GLY A 63 3.38 8.94 -15.57
C GLY A 63 2.21 9.92 -15.49
N ALA A 64 1.04 9.53 -16.02
CA ALA A 64 -0.16 10.36 -16.06
C ALA A 64 -0.76 10.62 -14.66
N CYS A 65 -0.97 11.89 -14.33
CA CYS A 65 -1.58 12.32 -13.07
C CYS A 65 -3.09 12.55 -13.24
N ALA A 66 -3.88 12.18 -12.23
CA ALA A 66 -5.33 12.43 -12.20
C ALA A 66 -5.71 13.92 -12.18
N ALA A 67 -4.80 14.79 -11.73
CA ALA A 67 -4.95 16.25 -11.80
C ALA A 67 -4.53 16.84 -13.17
N GLY A 68 -4.16 16.00 -14.13
CA GLY A 68 -3.61 16.41 -15.42
C GLY A 68 -2.07 16.51 -15.44
N GLY A 69 -1.51 16.30 -16.62
CA GLY A 69 -0.06 16.26 -16.85
C GLY A 69 0.63 15.09 -16.13
N SER A 70 1.90 15.27 -15.79
CA SER A 70 2.71 14.26 -15.09
C SER A 70 2.60 14.35 -13.57
N HIS A 71 2.90 13.28 -12.83
CA HIS A 71 3.02 13.34 -11.37
C HIS A 71 4.10 14.34 -10.91
N GLU A 72 3.91 14.95 -9.74
CA GLU A 72 4.80 15.96 -9.19
C GLU A 72 5.25 15.59 -7.77
N PRO A 73 6.50 15.13 -7.59
CA PRO A 73 6.97 14.58 -6.32
C PRO A 73 7.01 15.63 -5.21
N ALA A 74 6.62 15.23 -4.01
CA ALA A 74 6.75 16.02 -2.79
C ALA A 74 7.12 15.11 -1.60
N GLY A 75 7.39 15.74 -0.43
CA GLY A 75 7.70 15.07 0.84
C GLY A 75 8.89 14.11 0.79
N PHE A 76 8.76 13.01 1.53
CA PHE A 76 9.79 11.98 1.64
C PHE A 76 9.96 11.15 0.38
N GLU A 77 11.09 10.43 0.32
CA GLU A 77 11.28 9.30 -0.57
C GLU A 77 11.05 7.99 0.19
N PHE A 78 10.18 7.15 -0.36
CA PHE A 78 9.75 5.89 0.25
C PHE A 78 10.52 4.69 -0.31
N ALA A 79 10.74 3.70 0.54
CA ALA A 79 11.47 2.47 0.24
C ALA A 79 10.55 1.25 0.44
N LEU A 80 9.73 0.93 -0.56
CA LEU A 80 8.62 -0.01 -0.40
C LEU A 80 9.07 -1.48 -0.47
N PRO A 81 8.74 -2.31 0.54
CA PRO A 81 9.10 -3.73 0.55
C PRO A 81 8.32 -4.56 -0.46
N TYR A 82 8.99 -5.54 -1.06
CA TYR A 82 8.40 -6.47 -2.01
C TYR A 82 8.84 -7.93 -1.79
N GLY A 83 8.11 -8.87 -2.41
CA GLY A 83 8.48 -10.29 -2.44
C GLY A 83 8.35 -11.02 -1.09
N GLY A 84 7.72 -10.41 -0.09
CA GLY A 84 7.32 -11.07 1.16
C GLY A 84 5.98 -11.81 1.03
N SER A 85 5.57 -12.49 2.10
CA SER A 85 4.20 -13.02 2.25
C SER A 85 3.33 -12.04 3.04
N PRO A 86 2.01 -11.97 2.77
CA PRO A 86 1.12 -11.19 3.61
C PRO A 86 1.10 -11.74 5.05
N THR A 87 0.85 -10.86 6.01
CA THR A 87 0.73 -11.18 7.44
C THR A 87 -0.53 -10.54 8.02
N GLN A 88 -0.75 -10.66 9.33
CA GLN A 88 -1.82 -9.96 10.05
C GLN A 88 -1.75 -8.43 9.86
N ASN A 89 -0.55 -7.88 9.67
CA ASN A 89 -0.24 -6.45 9.61
C ASN A 89 0.50 -6.06 8.32
N ALA A 90 0.44 -6.90 7.29
CA ALA A 90 1.06 -6.61 6.01
C ALA A 90 0.20 -7.16 4.87
N GLN A 91 -0.14 -6.28 3.93
CA GLN A 91 -1.02 -6.63 2.82
C GLN A 91 -0.20 -6.72 1.53
N ASP A 92 -0.33 -7.83 0.82
CA ASP A 92 0.26 -8.02 -0.51
C ASP A 92 -0.65 -7.48 -1.62
N ASN A 93 -0.39 -7.84 -2.88
CA ASN A 93 -1.16 -7.45 -4.06
C ASN A 93 -1.14 -5.95 -4.39
N TRP A 94 -0.22 -5.19 -3.79
CA TRP A 94 0.11 -3.85 -4.21
C TRP A 94 1.05 -3.90 -5.41
N ARG A 95 0.72 -3.15 -6.46
CA ARG A 95 1.38 -3.24 -7.77
C ARG A 95 1.68 -1.85 -8.33
N PHE A 96 2.78 -1.78 -9.05
CA PHE A 96 3.09 -0.63 -9.91
C PHE A 96 2.23 -0.67 -11.18
N CYS A 97 1.63 0.47 -11.55
CA CYS A 97 0.93 0.61 -12.82
C CYS A 97 1.87 1.16 -13.90
N ARG A 98 2.15 0.41 -14.97
CA ARG A 98 3.05 0.86 -16.05
C ARG A 98 2.54 2.04 -16.88
N LYS A 99 1.26 2.40 -16.78
CA LYS A 99 0.65 3.49 -17.55
C LYS A 99 0.77 4.85 -16.85
N CYS A 100 0.43 4.88 -15.56
CA CYS A 100 0.37 6.10 -14.77
C CYS A 100 1.44 6.16 -13.67
N GLN A 101 2.22 5.10 -13.48
CA GLN A 101 3.25 4.95 -12.46
C GLN A 101 2.79 4.94 -11.00
N ALA A 102 1.49 5.10 -10.76
CA ALA A 102 0.91 4.99 -9.42
C ALA A 102 0.98 3.56 -8.86
N MET A 103 1.13 3.47 -7.54
CA MET A 103 0.89 2.27 -6.76
C MET A 103 -0.62 2.02 -6.67
N PHE A 104 -1.07 0.83 -7.04
CA PHE A 104 -2.47 0.45 -6.98
C PHE A 104 -2.65 -0.96 -6.42
N PHE A 105 -3.80 -1.19 -5.78
CA PHE A 105 -4.17 -2.48 -5.27
C PHE A 105 -4.74 -3.35 -6.40
N ASN A 106 -4.17 -4.53 -6.59
CA ASN A 106 -4.50 -5.46 -7.66
C ASN A 106 -5.28 -6.70 -7.19
N GLY A 107 -5.78 -6.69 -5.95
CA GLY A 107 -6.48 -7.84 -5.35
C GLY A 107 -7.93 -8.05 -5.83
N TYR A 108 -8.58 -7.04 -6.41
CA TYR A 108 -9.97 -7.16 -6.92
C TYR A 108 -10.02 -7.35 -8.44
N PRO A 109 -11.07 -7.97 -9.03
CA PRO A 109 -11.22 -8.06 -10.48
C PRO A 109 -11.25 -6.69 -11.17
N ASN A 110 -11.94 -5.72 -10.56
CA ASN A 110 -11.89 -4.32 -10.99
C ASN A 110 -10.57 -3.68 -10.51
N LYS A 111 -9.78 -3.15 -11.45
CA LYS A 111 -8.48 -2.52 -11.16
C LYS A 111 -8.53 -1.01 -10.98
N GLY A 112 -9.73 -0.42 -10.95
CA GLY A 112 -9.93 1.02 -10.78
C GLY A 112 -9.65 1.86 -12.02
N ALA A 113 -10.16 3.08 -12.02
CA ALA A 113 -9.95 4.04 -13.10
C ALA A 113 -8.50 4.54 -13.13
N CYS A 114 -7.85 4.42 -14.29
CA CYS A 114 -6.50 4.91 -14.52
C CYS A 114 -6.54 6.28 -15.23
N PRO A 115 -5.75 7.28 -14.79
CA PRO A 115 -5.71 8.59 -15.45
C PRO A 115 -5.13 8.54 -16.88
N ALA A 116 -4.44 7.46 -17.26
CA ALA A 116 -4.04 7.18 -18.63
C ALA A 116 -5.12 6.44 -19.45
N GLY A 117 -6.39 6.53 -19.01
CA GLY A 117 -7.55 5.85 -19.59
C GLY A 117 -7.71 4.38 -19.18
N GLY A 118 -8.94 3.87 -19.20
CA GLY A 118 -9.25 2.48 -18.86
C GLY A 118 -8.82 2.08 -17.43
N THR A 119 -8.41 0.83 -17.24
CA THR A 119 -8.01 0.29 -15.93
C THR A 119 -6.50 0.22 -15.73
N HIS A 120 -6.06 0.17 -14.46
CA HIS A 120 -4.64 0.02 -14.10
C HIS A 120 -4.01 -1.27 -14.67
N LYS A 121 -2.73 -1.20 -15.02
CA LYS A 121 -1.96 -2.31 -15.62
C LYS A 121 -0.72 -2.63 -14.80
N ALA A 122 -0.79 -3.72 -14.05
CA ALA A 122 0.29 -4.19 -13.18
C ALA A 122 1.58 -4.48 -13.97
N ALA A 123 2.71 -4.09 -13.40
CA ALA A 123 4.05 -4.48 -13.83
C ALA A 123 5.00 -4.52 -12.62
N GLY A 124 6.19 -5.10 -12.79
CA GLY A 124 7.22 -5.15 -11.75
C GLY A 124 6.85 -6.04 -10.55
N TYR A 125 7.27 -5.60 -9.37
CA TYR A 125 7.17 -6.36 -8.12
C TYR A 125 5.76 -6.40 -7.52
N ASN A 126 5.53 -7.42 -6.67
CA ASN A 126 4.39 -7.46 -5.77
C ASN A 126 4.83 -6.90 -4.42
N PHE A 127 4.31 -5.73 -4.07
CA PHE A 127 4.64 -5.05 -2.83
C PHE A 127 3.79 -5.60 -1.70
N VAL A 128 4.39 -5.65 -0.51
CA VAL A 128 3.74 -6.13 0.71
C VAL A 128 3.84 -5.03 1.75
N LEU A 129 2.78 -4.26 1.92
CA LEU A 129 2.82 -2.98 2.63
C LEU A 129 2.36 -3.16 4.09
N PRO A 130 3.13 -2.65 5.07
CA PRO A 130 2.73 -2.67 6.47
C PRO A 130 1.47 -1.82 6.71
N HIS A 131 0.60 -2.29 7.59
CA HIS A 131 -0.58 -1.55 8.02
C HIS A 131 -0.94 -1.83 9.48
N ASP A 132 -1.61 -0.85 10.09
CA ASP A 132 -2.08 -0.89 11.48
C ASP A 132 -0.97 -1.28 12.47
N VAL A 133 0.21 -0.68 12.28
CA VAL A 133 1.37 -0.76 13.18
C VAL A 133 1.73 0.64 13.67
N PRO A 134 2.35 0.81 14.85
CA PRO A 134 2.79 2.13 15.31
C PRO A 134 3.82 2.76 14.36
N PRO A 135 3.71 4.07 14.03
CA PRO A 135 4.73 4.75 13.26
C PRO A 135 6.02 4.93 14.09
N THR A 136 7.14 4.93 13.38
CA THR A 136 8.50 5.23 13.86
C THR A 136 9.05 6.48 13.16
N SER A 137 10.27 6.91 13.51
CA SER A 137 10.93 8.07 12.88
C SER A 137 11.26 7.88 11.39
N THR A 138 11.21 6.66 10.87
CA THR A 138 11.50 6.32 9.47
C THR A 138 10.29 5.75 8.74
N THR A 139 9.09 5.97 9.27
CA THR A 139 7.85 5.54 8.63
C THR A 139 6.79 6.62 8.71
N GLN A 140 5.93 6.69 7.71
CA GLN A 140 4.80 7.61 7.68
C GLN A 140 3.49 6.84 7.66
N GLU A 141 2.57 7.17 8.57
CA GLU A 141 1.18 6.69 8.56
C GLU A 141 0.27 7.54 7.66
N GLU A 142 -1.04 7.40 7.76
CA GLU A 142 -2.04 8.11 6.93
C GLU A 142 -2.00 7.77 5.44
N TRP A 143 -1.48 6.60 5.10
CA TRP A 143 -1.58 6.05 3.74
C TRP A 143 -2.85 5.23 3.62
N ARG A 144 -3.66 5.54 2.62
CA ARG A 144 -4.99 4.94 2.45
C ARG A 144 -5.16 4.37 1.05
N PHE A 145 -5.95 3.31 0.98
CA PHE A 145 -6.46 2.76 -0.26
C PHE A 145 -7.69 3.54 -0.73
N CYS A 146 -7.74 3.96 -2.00
CA CYS A 146 -8.93 4.58 -2.58
C CYS A 146 -9.86 3.52 -3.19
N GLY A 147 -11.10 3.39 -2.69
CA GLY A 147 -12.05 2.40 -3.21
C GLY A 147 -12.47 2.61 -4.67
N LYS A 148 -12.43 3.86 -5.16
CA LYS A 148 -12.91 4.22 -6.50
C LYS A 148 -11.88 3.92 -7.60
N CYS A 149 -10.63 4.37 -7.41
CA CYS A 149 -9.56 4.24 -8.40
C CYS A 149 -8.47 3.23 -8.01
N GLN A 150 -8.58 2.61 -6.85
CA GLN A 150 -7.69 1.55 -6.36
C GLN A 150 -6.24 1.98 -6.05
N VAL A 151 -5.91 3.26 -6.13
CA VAL A 151 -4.55 3.75 -5.83
C VAL A 151 -4.32 3.93 -4.33
N MET A 152 -3.06 3.78 -3.93
CA MET A 152 -2.57 4.24 -2.62
C MET A 152 -2.42 5.77 -2.66
N PHE A 153 -3.02 6.47 -1.70
CA PHE A 153 -2.94 7.93 -1.59
C PHE A 153 -2.65 8.36 -0.15
N TYR A 154 -2.02 9.52 -0.01
CA TYR A 154 -1.78 10.14 1.29
C TYR A 154 -3.01 10.90 1.78
N ASN A 155 -3.41 10.64 3.02
CA ASN A 155 -4.60 11.19 3.66
C ASN A 155 -4.29 12.14 4.83
N GLY A 156 -3.03 12.53 5.02
CA GLY A 156 -2.62 13.40 6.11
C GLY A 156 -2.87 14.91 5.88
N TYR A 157 -3.63 15.28 4.86
CA TYR A 157 -4.04 16.66 4.58
C TYR A 157 -5.57 16.73 4.41
N ASP A 158 -6.16 17.90 4.70
CA ASP A 158 -7.61 18.14 4.51
C ASP A 158 -8.07 17.89 3.06
N ASN A 159 -7.16 18.04 2.10
CA ASN A 159 -7.40 17.72 0.69
C ASN A 159 -6.70 16.41 0.29
N THR A 160 -7.50 15.39 -0.01
CA THR A 160 -7.02 14.05 -0.42
C THR A 160 -6.62 13.96 -1.89
N GLY A 161 -6.70 15.06 -2.66
CA GLY A 161 -6.21 15.16 -4.04
C GLY A 161 -7.16 14.62 -5.11
N ALA A 162 -6.89 14.98 -6.37
CA ALA A 162 -7.71 14.58 -7.52
C ALA A 162 -7.72 13.07 -7.76
N CYS A 163 -8.91 12.47 -7.83
CA CYS A 163 -9.12 11.07 -8.11
C CYS A 163 -9.41 10.82 -9.59
N ALA A 164 -8.80 9.79 -10.18
CA ALA A 164 -9.04 9.41 -11.58
C ALA A 164 -10.48 8.92 -11.87
N ALA A 165 -11.25 8.57 -10.83
CA ALA A 165 -12.67 8.27 -10.93
C ALA A 165 -13.57 9.52 -10.78
N GLY A 166 -12.99 10.71 -10.66
CA GLY A 166 -13.68 11.96 -10.39
C GLY A 166 -13.71 12.34 -8.89
N GLY A 167 -13.73 13.64 -8.63
CA GLY A 167 -13.70 14.22 -7.28
C GLY A 167 -12.39 13.93 -6.53
N SER A 168 -12.48 13.82 -5.21
CA SER A 168 -11.33 13.52 -4.34
C SER A 168 -11.20 12.03 -4.01
N HIS A 169 -10.03 11.63 -3.50
CA HIS A 169 -9.82 10.26 -3.03
C HIS A 169 -10.69 9.95 -1.79
N GLU A 170 -11.22 8.73 -1.73
CA GLU A 170 -12.03 8.22 -0.61
C GLU A 170 -11.36 6.99 -0.02
N GLY A 171 -10.84 7.16 1.20
CA GLY A 171 -10.10 6.12 1.92
C GLY A 171 -10.99 4.97 2.37
N ALA A 172 -10.53 3.74 2.14
CA ALA A 172 -11.16 2.52 2.63
C ALA A 172 -10.09 1.53 3.12
N GLY A 173 -10.50 0.52 3.89
CA GLY A 173 -9.59 -0.51 4.40
C GLY A 173 -8.63 0.00 5.47
N TYR A 174 -7.39 -0.47 5.42
CA TYR A 174 -6.37 -0.29 6.44
C TYR A 174 -5.69 1.09 6.42
N ASN A 175 -5.07 1.47 7.55
CA ASN A 175 -4.12 2.58 7.59
C ASN A 175 -2.71 2.04 7.38
N PHE A 176 -2.12 2.37 6.22
CA PHE A 176 -0.80 1.89 5.87
C PHE A 176 0.27 2.77 6.50
N VAL A 177 1.37 2.12 6.87
CA VAL A 177 2.53 2.76 7.48
C VAL A 177 3.74 2.45 6.59
N LEU A 178 4.17 3.45 5.83
CA LEU A 178 5.14 3.26 4.75
C LEU A 178 6.54 3.72 5.18
N PRO A 179 7.56 2.87 5.00
CA PRO A 179 8.94 3.23 5.29
C PRO A 179 9.48 4.29 4.31
N HIS A 180 10.23 5.24 4.85
CA HIS A 180 10.87 6.31 4.09
C HIS A 180 12.29 6.60 4.58
N TYR A 181 13.06 7.28 3.73
CA TYR A 181 14.31 7.88 4.15
C TYR A 181 14.06 9.17 4.94
N PRO A 182 14.91 9.49 5.95
CA PRO A 182 14.83 10.75 6.69
C PRO A 182 14.92 12.00 5.80
#